data_AF-A0A7H8M2B0-F1
#
_entry.id   AF-A0A7H8M2B0-F1
#
_cell.length_a   1.000
_cell.length_b   1.000
_cell.length_c   1.000
_cell.angle_alpha   90.00
_cell.angle_beta   90.00
_cell.angle_gamma   90.00
#
_symmetry.space_group_name_H-M   'P 1'
#
loop_
_entity.id
_entity.type
_entity.pdbx_description
1 polymer ?
#
loop_
_entity_poly.entity_id
_entity_poly.type
_entity_poly.pdbx_seq_one_letter_code
_entity_poly.pdbx_strand_id
1 'polypeptide(L)'
;MVNSVALEDFAGGTDDERLTRALSYAAAQTYKPVIMLAQPRQYSFRRTRMMYNGFALAGPPASGSEFRYNGKVKINTRDSGWLDMSGSQLKGVSIRDLSFEGDSKSTFFVDKTHTQTVLWASHLHNLGFSLFKHVIWGAHTAVTFSGYWDVNNCYDTEFKLWGSDNNYWPDGMLLDSPHHPPGERYHLWLPNLSKSNVGPVYVTGKHQVTPMRIDGGRGLIVSGARLEAQAGNPTYGSQLIITGGKFIRLRDLFFFNGMSDPGALPDPSEHRGTVTVTGGGDLLFDGCMFSDGDGSQTGSTPAGTPEIYLAGGRRIRIRDHQSSRKPRIVRASSVPAGTITTDPDLTVTTR
;
A
#
# COMPACT_ATOMS: atom_id res chain seq x y z
N MET A 1 30.86 -9.15 -4.61
CA MET A 1 30.05 -9.89 -3.61
C MET A 1 29.76 -8.94 -2.46
N VAL A 2 28.50 -8.86 -2.02
CA VAL A 2 28.17 -8.10 -0.79
C VAL A 2 28.66 -8.93 0.39
N ASN A 3 29.45 -8.34 1.29
CA ASN A 3 29.84 -9.01 2.53
C ASN A 3 28.57 -9.34 3.32
N SER A 4 28.39 -10.60 3.70
CA SER A 4 27.26 -11.06 4.52
C SER A 4 27.77 -11.85 5.71
N VAL A 5 27.01 -11.86 6.79
CA VAL A 5 27.25 -12.66 7.99
C VAL A 5 25.99 -13.42 8.35
N ALA A 6 26.11 -14.71 8.66
CA ALA A 6 24.95 -15.49 9.07
C ALA A 6 24.56 -15.11 10.51
N LEU A 7 23.26 -15.01 10.79
CA LEU A 7 22.77 -14.74 12.14
C LEU A 7 23.24 -15.83 13.12
N GLU A 8 23.39 -17.05 12.62
CA GLU A 8 23.81 -18.23 13.35
C GLU A 8 25.25 -18.17 13.87
N ASP A 9 26.11 -17.36 13.24
CA ASP A 9 27.50 -17.19 13.67
C ASP A 9 27.62 -16.38 14.97
N PHE A 10 26.52 -15.73 15.40
CA PHE A 10 26.47 -14.94 16.61
C PHE A 10 25.98 -15.77 17.80
N ALA A 11 26.69 -15.67 18.92
CA ALA A 11 26.33 -16.36 20.16
C ALA A 11 24.98 -15.87 20.73
N GLY A 12 24.16 -16.79 21.22
CA GLY A 12 22.88 -16.48 21.88
C GLY A 12 21.97 -17.69 21.97
N GLY A 13 21.24 -17.79 23.08
CA GLY A 13 20.24 -18.84 23.30
C GLY A 13 18.91 -18.57 22.59
N THR A 14 18.69 -17.34 22.14
CA THR A 14 17.48 -16.92 21.41
C THR A 14 17.82 -16.14 20.14
N ASP A 15 16.90 -16.14 19.16
CA ASP A 15 17.04 -15.34 17.94
C ASP A 15 17.23 -13.84 18.26
N ASP A 16 16.53 -13.33 19.28
CA ASP A 16 16.68 -11.94 19.73
C ASP A 16 18.10 -11.64 20.25
N GLU A 17 18.72 -12.54 21.01
CA GLU A 17 20.10 -12.35 21.48
C GLU A 17 21.09 -12.35 20.33
N ARG A 18 20.94 -13.30 19.39
CA ARG A 18 21.78 -13.37 18.20
C ARG A 18 21.65 -12.11 17.36
N LEU A 19 20.42 -11.65 17.11
CA LEU A 19 20.17 -10.45 16.31
C LEU A 19 20.72 -9.21 17.00
N THR A 20 20.62 -9.12 18.34
CA THR A 20 21.25 -8.01 19.09
C THR A 20 22.75 -7.92 18.79
N ARG A 21 23.47 -9.04 18.88
CA ARG A 21 24.91 -9.08 18.63
C ARG A 21 25.25 -8.84 17.17
N ALA A 22 24.49 -9.43 16.25
CA ALA A 22 24.66 -9.23 14.81
C ALA A 22 24.49 -7.75 14.43
N LEU A 23 23.47 -7.09 14.99
CA LEU A 23 23.23 -5.65 14.78
C LEU A 23 24.38 -4.81 15.34
N SER A 24 24.85 -5.08 16.56
CA SER A 24 26.00 -4.36 17.14
C SER A 24 27.27 -4.55 16.30
N TYR A 25 27.56 -5.78 15.85
CA TYR A 25 28.71 -6.07 14.99
C TYR A 25 28.62 -5.34 13.66
N ALA A 26 27.49 -5.47 12.95
CA ALA A 26 27.30 -4.87 11.64
C ALA A 26 27.33 -3.34 11.70
N ALA A 27 26.69 -2.75 12.72
CA ALA A 27 26.71 -1.32 12.98
C ALA A 27 28.13 -0.78 13.26
N ALA A 28 29.07 -1.59 13.74
CA ALA A 28 30.46 -1.18 13.97
C ALA A 28 31.35 -1.23 12.71
N GLN A 29 30.92 -1.92 11.63
CA GLN A 29 31.76 -2.09 10.43
C GLN A 29 31.81 -0.81 9.57
N THR A 30 32.93 -0.56 8.88
CA THR A 30 32.99 0.52 7.88
C THR A 30 32.07 0.22 6.69
N TYR A 31 32.15 -1.01 6.16
CA TYR A 31 31.25 -1.53 5.14
C TYR A 31 30.25 -2.46 5.80
N LYS A 32 29.02 -1.97 6.02
CA LYS A 32 27.98 -2.71 6.75
C LYS A 32 27.65 -4.01 6.02
N PRO A 33 27.86 -5.18 6.65
CA PRO A 33 27.49 -6.45 6.03
C PRO A 33 25.98 -6.65 6.10
N VAL A 34 25.46 -7.46 5.18
CA VAL A 34 24.08 -7.97 5.28
C VAL A 34 24.03 -9.03 6.38
N ILE A 35 23.10 -8.89 7.31
CA ILE A 35 22.78 -9.96 8.26
C ILE A 35 21.87 -10.95 7.53
N MET A 36 22.31 -12.19 7.38
CA MET A 36 21.58 -13.23 6.68
C MET A 36 20.89 -14.15 7.67
N LEU A 37 19.57 -14.30 7.55
CA LEU A 37 18.79 -15.34 8.24
C LEU A 37 19.01 -16.65 7.47
N ALA A 38 20.17 -17.28 7.66
CA ALA A 38 20.72 -18.25 6.70
C ALA A 38 20.06 -19.63 6.75
N GLN A 39 19.35 -19.97 7.83
CA GLN A 39 18.75 -21.29 8.02
C GLN A 39 17.31 -21.33 7.49
N PRO A 40 16.89 -22.42 6.84
CA PRO A 40 15.51 -22.65 6.40
C PRO A 40 14.63 -23.07 7.59
N ARG A 41 14.48 -22.16 8.55
CA ARG A 41 13.64 -22.32 9.73
C ARG A 41 12.82 -21.07 9.97
N GLN A 42 11.90 -21.19 10.93
CA GLN A 42 11.22 -20.03 11.45
C GLN A 42 12.10 -19.31 12.48
N TYR A 43 12.27 -18.00 12.30
CA TYR A 43 12.87 -17.10 13.26
C TYR A 43 11.77 -16.47 14.13
N SER A 44 12.06 -16.15 15.39
CA SER A 44 11.12 -15.47 16.28
C SER A 44 11.77 -14.29 16.99
N PHE A 45 11.31 -13.08 16.70
CA PHE A 45 11.76 -11.86 17.37
C PHE A 45 10.64 -11.23 18.19
N ARG A 46 10.98 -10.79 19.39
CA ARG A 46 10.04 -10.20 20.37
C ARG A 46 10.47 -8.81 20.83
N ARG A 47 11.62 -8.32 20.35
CA ARG A 47 12.18 -7.01 20.69
C ARG A 47 12.20 -6.10 19.48
N THR A 48 11.77 -4.86 19.68
CA THR A 48 11.98 -3.77 18.72
C THR A 48 13.47 -3.54 18.50
N ARG A 49 13.85 -3.25 17.26
CA ARG A 49 15.22 -3.08 16.78
C ARG A 49 15.39 -1.70 16.18
N MET A 50 16.36 -0.97 16.71
CA MET A 50 16.75 0.31 16.14
C MET A 50 17.56 0.06 14.86
N MET A 51 17.10 0.60 13.75
CA MET A 51 17.86 0.60 12.51
C MET A 51 18.98 1.65 12.54
N TYR A 52 19.96 1.50 11.65
CA TYR A 52 21.08 2.41 11.47
C TYR A 52 21.39 2.59 9.98
N ASN A 53 22.19 3.60 9.62
CA ASN A 53 22.55 3.83 8.22
C ASN A 53 23.32 2.64 7.63
N GLY A 54 22.84 2.12 6.51
CA GLY A 54 23.37 0.90 5.88
C GLY A 54 22.85 -0.39 6.51
N PHE A 55 21.79 -0.35 7.33
CA PHE A 55 21.15 -1.56 7.87
C PHE A 55 20.76 -2.49 6.72
N ALA A 56 21.17 -3.76 6.80
CA ALA A 56 20.78 -4.73 5.80
C ALA A 56 20.43 -6.10 6.42
N LEU A 57 19.27 -6.63 6.03
CA LEU A 57 18.77 -7.93 6.45
C LEU A 57 18.29 -8.73 5.23
N ALA A 58 18.64 -10.01 5.14
CA ALA A 58 18.19 -10.86 4.05
C ALA A 58 17.79 -12.25 4.55
N GLY A 59 16.80 -12.86 3.90
CA GLY A 59 16.50 -14.27 4.06
C GLY A 59 17.43 -15.17 3.25
N PRO A 60 17.26 -16.50 3.37
CA PRO A 60 18.04 -17.46 2.61
C PRO A 60 17.65 -17.40 1.12
N PRO A 61 18.58 -17.73 0.18
CA PRO A 61 18.27 -17.82 -1.24
C PRO A 61 17.04 -18.71 -1.51
N ALA A 62 16.21 -18.32 -2.49
CA ALA A 62 14.93 -18.96 -2.84
C ALA A 62 13.81 -18.83 -1.79
N SER A 63 13.96 -17.95 -0.81
CA SER A 63 12.83 -17.47 -0.01
C SER A 63 12.04 -16.47 -0.85
N GLY A 64 10.85 -16.87 -1.30
CA GLY A 64 9.91 -15.98 -1.97
C GLY A 64 9.13 -15.12 -0.97
N SER A 65 8.25 -14.28 -1.48
CA SER A 65 7.22 -13.59 -0.70
C SER A 65 6.09 -14.53 -0.24
N GLU A 66 5.99 -15.75 -0.79
CA GLU A 66 4.96 -16.73 -0.41
C GLU A 66 5.32 -17.40 0.93
N PHE A 67 4.36 -17.44 1.87
CA PHE A 67 4.48 -17.89 3.27
C PHE A 67 4.79 -19.39 3.50
N ARG A 68 5.64 -20.00 2.69
CA ARG A 68 6.12 -21.37 2.94
C ARG A 68 7.21 -21.35 4.01
N TYR A 69 7.31 -22.43 4.78
CA TYR A 69 8.06 -22.54 6.05
C TYR A 69 9.56 -22.16 6.03
N ASN A 70 10.15 -21.88 4.87
CA ASN A 70 11.57 -21.55 4.72
C ASN A 70 11.78 -20.04 4.89
N GLY A 71 12.59 -19.64 5.89
CA GLY A 71 12.96 -18.22 6.08
C GLY A 71 11.85 -17.32 6.64
N LYS A 72 10.80 -17.92 7.22
CA LYS A 72 9.71 -17.18 7.87
C LYS A 72 10.18 -16.48 9.15
N VAL A 73 9.76 -15.24 9.35
CA VAL A 73 10.09 -14.43 10.53
C VAL A 73 8.83 -14.10 11.31
N LYS A 74 8.68 -14.71 12.49
CA LYS A 74 7.61 -14.36 13.44
C LYS A 74 8.01 -13.14 14.25
N ILE A 75 7.15 -12.13 14.21
CA ILE A 75 7.28 -10.88 14.95
C ILE A 75 6.22 -10.87 16.04
N ASN A 76 6.65 -10.71 17.29
CA ASN A 76 5.76 -10.56 18.44
C ASN A 76 6.12 -9.29 19.23
N THR A 77 6.28 -8.16 18.54
CA THR A 77 6.47 -6.86 19.17
C THR A 77 5.11 -6.20 19.34
N ARG A 78 4.64 -6.10 20.59
CA ARG A 78 3.36 -5.47 20.91
C ARG A 78 3.50 -3.95 20.88
N ASP A 79 2.50 -3.29 20.32
CA ASP A 79 2.29 -1.84 20.44
C ASP A 79 3.47 -0.97 19.98
N SER A 80 4.40 -1.52 19.22
CA SER A 80 5.59 -0.87 18.65
C SER A 80 5.98 -1.55 17.34
N GLY A 81 6.63 -0.82 16.44
CA GLY A 81 7.23 -1.42 15.25
C GLY A 81 8.31 -2.42 15.65
N TRP A 82 8.47 -3.50 14.90
CA TRP A 82 9.64 -4.37 15.08
C TRP A 82 10.92 -3.65 14.71
N LEU A 83 10.89 -2.87 13.63
CA LEU A 83 11.97 -1.99 13.25
C LEU A 83 11.58 -0.55 13.58
N ASP A 84 12.50 0.16 14.22
CA ASP A 84 12.34 1.56 14.62
C ASP A 84 13.39 2.45 13.92
N MET A 85 13.00 3.69 13.65
CA MET A 85 13.82 4.67 12.94
C MET A 85 14.07 5.89 13.83
N SER A 86 15.32 6.09 14.26
CA SER A 86 15.73 7.29 14.98
C SER A 86 16.44 8.31 14.09
N GLY A 87 16.31 9.59 14.42
CA GLY A 87 17.03 10.70 13.79
C GLY A 87 16.18 11.49 12.81
N SER A 88 16.82 12.25 11.93
CA SER A 88 16.12 13.01 10.87
C SER A 88 16.01 12.22 9.57
N GLN A 89 17.01 11.40 9.25
CA GLN A 89 17.05 10.55 8.07
C GLN A 89 17.80 9.25 8.36
N LEU A 90 17.27 8.15 7.81
CA LEU A 90 17.88 6.82 7.84
C LEU A 90 18.18 6.39 6.41
N LYS A 91 19.44 6.10 6.10
CA LYS A 91 19.94 5.95 4.72
C LYS A 91 20.38 4.53 4.41
N GLY A 92 20.15 4.09 3.17
CA GLY A 92 20.75 2.86 2.64
C GLY A 92 20.27 1.59 3.33
N VAL A 93 19.00 1.55 3.74
CA VAL A 93 18.40 0.36 4.35
C VAL A 93 18.07 -0.66 3.26
N SER A 94 18.37 -1.93 3.52
CA SER A 94 17.99 -3.04 2.65
C SER A 94 17.33 -4.19 3.43
N ILE A 95 16.14 -4.60 3.01
CA ILE A 95 15.48 -5.79 3.57
C ILE A 95 14.97 -6.63 2.41
N ARG A 96 15.36 -7.90 2.35
CA ARG A 96 15.02 -8.72 1.19
C ARG A 96 14.76 -10.18 1.47
N ASP A 97 13.93 -10.78 0.62
CA ASP A 97 13.74 -12.23 0.52
C ASP A 97 13.23 -12.83 1.84
N LEU A 98 12.24 -12.18 2.47
CA LEU A 98 11.72 -12.55 3.78
C LEU A 98 10.19 -12.49 3.82
N SER A 99 9.60 -13.47 4.52
CA SER A 99 8.17 -13.48 4.84
C SER A 99 7.97 -13.30 6.34
N PHE A 100 7.21 -12.28 6.72
CA PHE A 100 6.94 -11.91 8.10
C PHE A 100 5.53 -12.35 8.51
N GLU A 101 5.40 -12.89 9.72
CA GLU A 101 4.11 -13.12 10.37
C GLU A 101 4.05 -12.33 11.67
N GLY A 102 2.99 -11.52 11.82
CA GLY A 102 2.68 -10.79 13.03
C GLY A 102 1.46 -11.34 13.77
N ASP A 103 0.80 -10.45 14.49
CA ASP A 103 -0.54 -10.62 15.06
C ASP A 103 -1.29 -9.28 14.98
N SER A 104 -2.54 -9.27 15.46
CA SER A 104 -3.40 -8.07 15.44
C SER A 104 -2.86 -6.87 16.24
N LYS A 105 -1.72 -7.00 16.91
CA LYS A 105 -1.02 -5.96 17.66
C LYS A 105 0.37 -5.65 17.10
N SER A 106 0.89 -6.51 16.22
CA SER A 106 2.22 -6.41 15.67
C SER A 106 2.26 -5.45 14.51
N THR A 107 3.37 -4.75 14.41
CA THR A 107 3.62 -3.74 13.38
C THR A 107 5.04 -3.92 12.88
N PHE A 108 5.26 -3.88 11.57
CA PHE A 108 6.60 -4.08 11.03
C PHE A 108 7.46 -2.82 11.22
N PHE A 109 7.05 -1.70 10.61
CA PHE A 109 7.64 -0.38 10.85
C PHE A 109 6.54 0.68 10.72
N VAL A 110 6.32 1.49 11.78
CA VAL A 110 5.32 2.57 11.77
C VAL A 110 5.86 3.81 12.45
N ASP A 111 5.89 4.90 11.68
CA ASP A 111 5.92 6.26 12.22
C ASP A 111 4.55 6.61 12.81
N LYS A 112 4.47 6.53 14.14
CA LYS A 112 3.26 6.81 14.91
C LYS A 112 2.98 8.29 15.11
N THR A 113 3.97 9.16 14.94
CA THR A 113 3.85 10.58 15.28
C THR A 113 3.75 11.49 14.05
N HIS A 114 3.92 10.93 12.85
CA HIS A 114 3.99 11.68 11.58
C HIS A 114 5.07 12.78 11.60
N THR A 115 6.06 12.63 12.47
CA THR A 115 7.18 13.56 12.67
C THR A 115 8.52 12.84 12.60
N GLN A 116 8.53 11.54 12.30
CA GLN A 116 9.75 10.74 12.40
C GLN A 116 10.59 10.82 11.12
N THR A 117 11.84 10.42 11.34
CA THR A 117 12.88 10.04 10.40
C THR A 117 12.39 9.70 8.99
N VAL A 118 13.03 10.28 7.97
CA VAL A 118 12.78 9.88 6.57
C VAL A 118 13.64 8.67 6.21
N LEU A 119 13.02 7.59 5.70
CA LEU A 119 13.76 6.50 5.07
C LEU A 119 14.26 6.97 3.70
N TRP A 120 15.56 6.96 3.48
CA TRP A 120 16.18 7.61 2.34
C TRP A 120 17.06 6.64 1.55
N ALA A 121 16.96 6.66 0.23
CA ALA A 121 17.79 5.85 -0.69
C ALA A 121 17.89 4.38 -0.23
N SER A 122 16.73 3.74 -0.06
CA SER A 122 16.61 2.41 0.55
C SER A 122 15.82 1.46 -0.34
N HIS A 123 16.04 0.16 -0.16
CA HIS A 123 15.51 -0.87 -1.05
C HIS A 123 14.94 -2.06 -0.29
N LEU A 124 13.64 -2.26 -0.40
CA LEU A 124 12.95 -3.41 0.15
C LEU A 124 12.54 -4.33 -1.02
N HIS A 125 12.86 -5.61 -0.94
CA HIS A 125 12.75 -6.51 -2.09
C HIS A 125 12.12 -7.86 -1.73
N ASN A 126 11.11 -8.30 -2.49
CA ASN A 126 10.54 -9.64 -2.39
C ASN A 126 10.12 -10.00 -0.95
N LEU A 127 9.12 -9.26 -0.43
CA LEU A 127 8.69 -9.36 0.97
C LEU A 127 7.25 -9.86 1.10
N GLY A 128 7.03 -10.76 2.07
CA GLY A 128 5.71 -11.23 2.48
C GLY A 128 5.32 -10.69 3.87
N PHE A 129 4.05 -10.34 4.08
CA PHE A 129 3.51 -9.91 5.39
C PHE A 129 2.15 -10.54 5.66
N SER A 130 2.01 -11.27 6.77
CA SER A 130 0.68 -11.71 7.20
C SER A 130 0.37 -11.41 8.65
N LEU A 131 -0.93 -11.28 8.93
CA LEU A 131 -1.46 -11.08 10.27
C LEU A 131 -0.92 -9.80 10.95
N PHE A 132 -0.41 -8.82 10.22
CA PHE A 132 0.04 -7.56 10.84
C PHE A 132 -1.14 -6.62 11.09
N LYS A 133 -1.06 -5.82 12.16
CA LYS A 133 -1.92 -4.65 12.29
C LYS A 133 -1.60 -3.63 11.20
N HIS A 134 -0.33 -3.26 11.10
CA HIS A 134 0.21 -2.34 10.11
C HIS A 134 1.51 -2.89 9.54
N VAL A 135 1.74 -2.71 8.24
CA VAL A 135 2.97 -3.15 7.58
C VAL A 135 3.97 -1.98 7.62
N ILE A 136 3.81 -0.98 6.75
CA ILE A 136 4.75 0.15 6.67
C ILE A 136 4.00 1.47 6.67
N TRP A 137 4.22 2.27 7.72
CA TRP A 137 3.82 3.68 7.75
C TRP A 137 5.06 4.57 7.89
N GLY A 138 5.29 5.50 6.96
CA GLY A 138 6.45 6.38 7.08
C GLY A 138 6.70 7.32 5.91
N ALA A 139 7.60 8.27 6.18
CA ALA A 139 8.15 9.20 5.20
C ALA A 139 9.29 8.55 4.43
N HIS A 140 9.21 8.54 3.11
CA HIS A 140 10.19 7.90 2.24
C HIS A 140 10.73 8.89 1.19
N THR A 141 12.04 8.82 0.91
CA THR A 141 12.64 9.52 -0.22
C THR A 141 13.62 8.63 -0.99
N ALA A 142 13.46 8.54 -2.31
CA ALA A 142 14.29 7.65 -3.13
C ALA A 142 14.24 6.18 -2.68
N VAL A 143 13.07 5.72 -2.19
CA VAL A 143 12.87 4.35 -1.74
C VAL A 143 12.24 3.52 -2.86
N THR A 144 12.72 2.29 -3.01
CA THR A 144 12.13 1.30 -3.93
C THR A 144 11.60 0.10 -3.15
N PHE A 145 10.35 -0.28 -3.42
CA PHE A 145 9.79 -1.58 -3.03
C PHE A 145 9.70 -2.41 -4.30
N SER A 146 10.47 -3.50 -4.43
CA SER A 146 10.57 -4.30 -5.66
C SER A 146 10.46 -5.80 -5.39
N GLY A 147 10.58 -6.61 -6.43
CA GLY A 147 10.19 -8.02 -6.37
C GLY A 147 8.68 -8.14 -6.14
N TYR A 148 8.21 -9.38 -6.09
CA TYR A 148 6.80 -9.62 -5.79
C TYR A 148 6.55 -9.45 -4.28
N TRP A 149 5.45 -8.78 -3.92
CA TRP A 149 5.03 -8.61 -2.53
C TRP A 149 3.72 -9.34 -2.29
N ASP A 150 3.62 -9.99 -1.13
CA ASP A 150 2.44 -10.74 -0.72
C ASP A 150 1.99 -10.29 0.67
N VAL A 151 0.83 -9.63 0.76
CA VAL A 151 0.30 -9.06 2.00
C VAL A 151 -1.08 -9.63 2.27
N ASN A 152 -1.20 -10.41 3.35
CA ASN A 152 -2.38 -11.25 3.57
C ASN A 152 -2.88 -11.20 5.01
N ASN A 153 -4.21 -11.24 5.19
CA ASN A 153 -4.83 -11.41 6.50
C ASN A 153 -4.43 -10.35 7.55
N CYS A 154 -4.07 -9.13 7.12
CA CYS A 154 -3.78 -8.03 8.03
C CYS A 154 -5.08 -7.43 8.61
N TYR A 155 -4.93 -6.62 9.66
CA TYR A 155 -6.06 -6.21 10.52
C TYR A 155 -6.43 -4.73 10.44
N ASP A 156 -5.66 -3.88 9.79
CA ASP A 156 -5.90 -2.43 9.75
C ASP A 156 -5.29 -1.84 8.46
N THR A 157 -5.01 -0.54 8.39
CA THR A 157 -4.28 0.04 7.24
C THR A 157 -2.86 -0.51 7.17
N GLU A 158 -2.58 -1.30 6.14
CA GLU A 158 -1.29 -1.95 5.93
C GLU A 158 -0.22 -0.94 5.56
N PHE A 159 -0.52 -0.04 4.62
CA PHE A 159 0.44 0.94 4.12
C PHE A 159 -0.08 2.37 4.25
N LYS A 160 0.74 3.23 4.88
CA LYS A 160 0.54 4.68 4.91
C LYS A 160 1.84 5.37 4.49
N LEU A 161 1.93 5.77 3.23
CA LEU A 161 3.20 6.13 2.58
C LEU A 161 3.19 7.58 2.12
N TRP A 162 4.18 8.35 2.55
CA TRP A 162 4.37 9.75 2.12
C TRP A 162 5.82 10.07 1.79
N GLY A 163 6.07 11.28 1.31
CA GLY A 163 7.41 11.74 0.92
C GLY A 163 7.53 11.89 -0.59
N SER A 164 8.70 11.57 -1.16
CA SER A 164 8.90 11.79 -2.60
C SER A 164 9.92 10.92 -3.31
N ASP A 165 9.86 10.91 -4.65
CA ASP A 165 10.89 10.29 -5.49
C ASP A 165 10.98 8.76 -5.28
N ASN A 166 9.85 8.13 -4.98
CA ASN A 166 9.76 6.70 -4.63
C ASN A 166 9.20 5.85 -5.77
N ASN A 167 9.57 4.56 -5.79
CA ASN A 167 9.04 3.58 -6.74
C ASN A 167 8.49 2.37 -5.97
N TYR A 168 7.17 2.27 -5.84
CA TYR A 168 6.54 1.21 -5.07
C TYR A 168 5.91 0.14 -5.97
N TRP A 169 6.36 -1.10 -5.76
CA TRP A 169 5.86 -2.33 -6.38
C TRP A 169 5.85 -2.32 -7.92
N PRO A 170 6.98 -1.99 -8.58
CA PRO A 170 7.05 -2.04 -10.05
C PRO A 170 6.91 -3.47 -10.59
N ASP A 171 7.12 -4.48 -9.75
CA ASP A 171 7.05 -5.90 -10.12
C ASP A 171 5.75 -6.60 -9.67
N GLY A 172 4.85 -5.89 -8.96
CA GLY A 172 3.61 -6.46 -8.45
C GLY A 172 3.52 -6.55 -6.93
N MET A 173 2.30 -6.36 -6.41
CA MET A 173 1.91 -6.71 -5.04
C MET A 173 0.53 -7.35 -5.05
N LEU A 174 0.33 -8.41 -4.26
CA LEU A 174 -0.97 -8.89 -3.81
C LEU A 174 -1.24 -8.36 -2.40
N LEU A 175 -2.42 -7.78 -2.20
CA LEU A 175 -2.93 -7.38 -0.89
C LEU A 175 -4.36 -7.90 -0.72
N ASP A 176 -4.52 -8.94 0.11
CA ASP A 176 -5.80 -9.56 0.43
C ASP A 176 -5.95 -9.77 1.96
N SER A 177 -6.61 -8.82 2.60
CA SER A 177 -6.70 -8.78 4.07
C SER A 177 -8.16 -8.62 4.50
N PRO A 178 -8.84 -9.69 4.94
CA PRO A 178 -10.27 -9.64 5.28
C PRO A 178 -10.59 -9.32 6.75
N HIS A 179 -9.60 -9.11 7.61
CA HIS A 179 -9.75 -9.12 9.08
C HIS A 179 -9.87 -7.74 9.75
N HIS A 180 -10.35 -6.74 9.02
CA HIS A 180 -10.46 -5.38 9.56
C HIS A 180 -11.58 -5.26 10.59
N PRO A 181 -11.33 -4.60 11.73
CA PRO A 181 -12.38 -4.24 12.67
C PRO A 181 -13.34 -3.21 12.04
N PRO A 182 -14.53 -3.00 12.63
CA PRO A 182 -15.43 -1.96 12.19
C PRO A 182 -14.78 -0.56 12.18
N GLY A 183 -15.12 0.24 11.18
CA GLY A 183 -14.62 1.58 10.91
C GLY A 183 -14.16 1.74 9.46
N GLU A 184 -14.11 2.98 8.97
CA GLU A 184 -13.54 3.27 7.65
C GLU A 184 -12.03 3.08 7.68
N ARG A 185 -11.51 2.32 6.72
CA ARG A 185 -10.08 1.99 6.60
C ARG A 185 -9.62 2.00 5.16
N TYR A 186 -8.32 2.12 4.99
CA TYR A 186 -7.65 2.08 3.68
C TYR A 186 -6.59 0.99 3.67
N HIS A 187 -6.47 0.21 2.61
CA HIS A 187 -5.31 -0.69 2.50
C HIS A 187 -4.05 0.12 2.17
N LEU A 188 -4.16 0.97 1.15
CA LEU A 188 -3.11 1.88 0.70
C LEU A 188 -3.54 3.33 0.95
N TRP A 189 -2.91 3.99 1.91
CA TRP A 189 -3.08 5.42 2.15
C TRP A 189 -1.84 6.19 1.72
N LEU A 190 -1.99 7.11 0.77
CA LEU A 190 -0.91 7.89 0.17
C LEU A 190 -1.06 9.38 0.52
N PRO A 191 -0.82 9.80 1.78
CA PRO A 191 -0.88 11.21 2.13
C PRO A 191 0.35 11.95 1.56
N ASN A 192 0.16 13.06 0.87
CA ASN A 192 1.26 13.93 0.41
C ASN A 192 2.42 13.26 -0.37
N LEU A 193 2.17 12.14 -1.05
CA LEU A 193 3.19 11.42 -1.82
C LEU A 193 3.49 12.12 -3.16
N SER A 194 4.76 12.39 -3.45
CA SER A 194 5.16 13.25 -4.56
C SER A 194 6.23 12.64 -5.47
N LYS A 195 6.15 12.86 -6.79
CA LYS A 195 7.16 12.41 -7.76
C LYS A 195 7.42 10.91 -7.64
N SER A 196 6.36 10.14 -7.45
CA SER A 196 6.43 8.72 -7.14
C SER A 196 5.60 7.89 -8.09
N ASN A 197 5.98 6.62 -8.25
CA ASN A 197 5.20 5.62 -8.96
C ASN A 197 4.68 4.56 -7.98
N VAL A 198 3.47 4.08 -8.22
CA VAL A 198 2.81 2.99 -7.50
C VAL A 198 2.26 1.99 -8.51
N GLY A 199 2.63 0.72 -8.37
CA GLY A 199 2.02 -0.41 -9.06
C GLY A 199 2.83 -0.99 -10.22
N PRO A 200 2.41 -2.16 -10.75
CA PRO A 200 1.08 -2.78 -10.57
C PRO A 200 0.80 -3.34 -9.16
N VAL A 201 -0.44 -3.20 -8.68
CA VAL A 201 -0.89 -3.77 -7.40
C VAL A 201 -2.26 -4.42 -7.57
N TYR A 202 -2.52 -5.54 -6.89
CA TYR A 202 -3.84 -6.14 -6.74
C TYR A 202 -4.26 -5.98 -5.28
N VAL A 203 -5.37 -5.28 -5.05
CA VAL A 203 -5.86 -4.93 -3.72
C VAL A 203 -7.33 -5.33 -3.61
N THR A 204 -7.60 -6.32 -2.76
CA THR A 204 -8.96 -6.77 -2.44
C THR A 204 -9.52 -5.95 -1.29
N GLY A 205 -10.35 -4.97 -1.60
CA GLY A 205 -11.22 -4.34 -0.61
C GLY A 205 -12.29 -5.31 -0.13
N LYS A 206 -12.74 -5.12 1.11
CA LYS A 206 -13.83 -5.91 1.69
C LYS A 206 -14.61 -5.07 2.69
N HIS A 207 -15.93 -5.02 2.51
CA HIS A 207 -16.85 -4.30 3.38
C HIS A 207 -16.37 -2.86 3.62
N GLN A 208 -15.91 -2.54 4.84
CA GLN A 208 -15.60 -1.19 5.28
C GLN A 208 -14.21 -0.68 4.87
N VAL A 209 -13.46 -1.49 4.11
CA VAL A 209 -12.10 -1.18 3.70
C VAL A 209 -12.06 -0.71 2.25
N THR A 210 -11.64 0.53 2.06
CA THR A 210 -11.35 1.13 0.75
C THR A 210 -9.95 0.71 0.29
N PRO A 211 -9.78 0.09 -0.88
CA PRO A 211 -8.47 -0.27 -1.44
C PRO A 211 -7.42 0.85 -1.40
N MET A 212 -7.76 2.07 -1.85
CA MET A 212 -6.78 3.15 -1.94
C MET A 212 -7.35 4.54 -1.59
N ARG A 213 -6.58 5.33 -0.85
CA ARG A 213 -6.84 6.77 -0.60
C ARG A 213 -5.62 7.61 -0.92
N ILE A 214 -5.83 8.70 -1.65
CA ILE A 214 -4.80 9.69 -2.03
C ILE A 214 -5.17 11.05 -1.43
N ASP A 215 -4.34 11.53 -0.51
CA ASP A 215 -4.55 12.78 0.21
C ASP A 215 -3.41 13.77 -0.07
N GLY A 216 -3.37 14.33 -1.27
CA GLY A 216 -2.39 15.36 -1.61
C GLY A 216 -1.21 14.87 -2.45
N GLY A 217 -0.09 15.59 -2.34
CA GLY A 217 1.14 15.30 -3.07
C GLY A 217 1.19 15.89 -4.46
N ARG A 218 2.23 15.58 -5.24
CA ARG A 218 2.37 16.07 -6.61
C ARG A 218 3.12 15.13 -7.55
N GLY A 219 2.70 14.97 -8.80
CA GLY A 219 3.43 14.14 -9.76
C GLY A 219 3.43 12.65 -9.37
N LEU A 220 2.32 12.18 -8.80
CA LEU A 220 2.10 10.78 -8.47
C LEU A 220 1.55 10.05 -9.69
N ILE A 221 2.10 8.88 -9.99
CA ILE A 221 1.58 7.96 -11.01
C ILE A 221 1.17 6.68 -10.29
N VAL A 222 -0.10 6.29 -10.43
CA VAL A 222 -0.58 4.94 -10.10
C VAL A 222 -0.87 4.25 -11.41
N SER A 223 -0.26 3.07 -11.65
CA SER A 223 -0.37 2.36 -12.92
C SER A 223 -0.69 0.89 -12.72
N GLY A 224 -1.59 0.34 -13.54
CA GLY A 224 -1.86 -1.10 -13.59
C GLY A 224 -2.43 -1.68 -12.29
N ALA A 225 -3.05 -0.85 -11.45
CA ALA A 225 -3.63 -1.32 -10.19
C ALA A 225 -5.01 -1.96 -10.41
N ARG A 226 -5.27 -3.08 -9.76
CA ARG A 226 -6.58 -3.73 -9.66
C ARG A 226 -7.12 -3.49 -8.26
N LEU A 227 -8.10 -2.61 -8.17
CA LEU A 227 -8.76 -2.25 -6.92
C LEU A 227 -10.14 -2.91 -6.97
N GLU A 228 -10.26 -4.10 -6.37
CA GLU A 228 -11.46 -4.92 -6.51
C GLU A 228 -11.95 -5.45 -5.17
N ALA A 229 -13.08 -6.16 -5.20
CA ALA A 229 -13.58 -6.91 -4.06
C ALA A 229 -14.12 -8.27 -4.52
N GLN A 230 -13.94 -9.29 -3.67
CA GLN A 230 -14.42 -10.63 -3.94
C GLN A 230 -15.96 -10.65 -4.10
N ALA A 231 -16.46 -11.44 -5.04
CA ALA A 231 -17.89 -11.73 -5.16
C ALA A 231 -18.46 -12.20 -3.80
N GLY A 232 -19.59 -11.64 -3.38
CA GLY A 232 -20.21 -11.91 -2.08
C GLY A 232 -19.58 -11.18 -0.88
N ASN A 233 -18.42 -10.52 -1.05
CA ASN A 233 -17.78 -9.69 -0.03
C ASN A 233 -17.39 -8.31 -0.60
N PRO A 234 -18.34 -7.55 -1.17
CA PRO A 234 -18.03 -6.29 -1.85
C PRO A 234 -17.46 -5.21 -0.92
N THR A 235 -16.79 -4.22 -1.50
CA THR A 235 -16.47 -2.98 -0.79
C THR A 235 -17.73 -2.14 -0.66
N TYR A 236 -18.03 -1.71 0.56
CA TYR A 236 -19.22 -0.91 0.89
C TYR A 236 -19.14 0.48 0.27
N GLY A 237 -17.96 1.08 0.23
CA GLY A 237 -17.73 2.42 -0.31
C GLY A 237 -16.94 2.44 -1.61
N SER A 238 -16.40 3.62 -1.89
CA SER A 238 -15.44 3.86 -2.99
C SER A 238 -14.29 2.86 -2.94
N GLN A 239 -13.76 2.52 -4.12
CA GLN A 239 -12.52 1.75 -4.24
C GLN A 239 -11.28 2.64 -4.27
N LEU A 240 -11.46 3.88 -4.74
CA LEU A 240 -10.45 4.92 -4.71
C LEU A 240 -11.06 6.24 -4.23
N ILE A 241 -10.41 6.86 -3.24
CA ILE A 241 -10.73 8.23 -2.79
C ILE A 241 -9.54 9.15 -3.10
N ILE A 242 -9.84 10.33 -3.63
CA ILE A 242 -8.84 11.37 -3.91
C ILE A 242 -9.32 12.68 -3.30
N THR A 243 -8.65 13.14 -2.25
CA THR A 243 -9.03 14.38 -1.56
C THR A 243 -8.16 15.58 -1.95
N GLY A 244 -7.02 15.34 -2.60
CA GLY A 244 -6.11 16.41 -2.96
C GLY A 244 -4.97 15.98 -3.86
N GLY A 245 -4.09 16.93 -4.16
CA GLY A 245 -2.82 16.73 -4.87
C GLY A 245 -2.79 17.41 -6.23
N LYS A 246 -1.64 17.35 -6.92
CA LYS A 246 -1.44 17.99 -8.22
C LYS A 246 -0.70 17.10 -9.22
N PHE A 247 -1.08 17.09 -10.49
CA PHE A 247 -0.43 16.27 -11.52
C PHE A 247 -0.46 14.77 -11.17
N ILE A 248 -1.63 14.30 -10.74
CA ILE A 248 -1.84 12.88 -10.44
C ILE A 248 -2.27 12.17 -11.72
N ARG A 249 -1.63 11.04 -12.02
CA ARG A 249 -1.96 10.19 -13.18
C ARG A 249 -2.37 8.82 -12.69
N LEU A 250 -3.55 8.39 -13.09
CA LEU A 250 -4.13 7.08 -12.81
C LEU A 250 -4.27 6.37 -14.15
N ARG A 251 -3.46 5.34 -14.37
CA ARG A 251 -3.30 4.68 -15.67
C ARG A 251 -3.61 3.20 -15.61
N ASP A 252 -4.50 2.74 -16.47
CA ASP A 252 -4.83 1.32 -16.62
C ASP A 252 -5.30 0.68 -15.31
N LEU A 253 -6.09 1.41 -14.52
CA LEU A 253 -6.68 0.90 -13.29
C LEU A 253 -7.92 0.06 -13.59
N PHE A 254 -8.08 -1.05 -12.89
CA PHE A 254 -9.28 -1.88 -12.93
C PHE A 254 -10.07 -1.77 -11.63
N PHE A 255 -11.38 -1.60 -11.73
CA PHE A 255 -12.31 -1.47 -10.62
C PHE A 255 -13.44 -2.49 -10.73
N PHE A 256 -13.76 -3.17 -9.63
CA PHE A 256 -14.82 -4.19 -9.58
C PHE A 256 -15.41 -4.37 -8.17
N ASN A 257 -16.73 -4.40 -8.04
CA ASN A 257 -17.45 -4.62 -6.76
C ASN A 257 -17.24 -3.56 -5.66
N GLY A 258 -17.26 -2.27 -6.05
CA GLY A 258 -17.33 -1.16 -5.11
C GLY A 258 -18.77 -0.74 -4.75
N MET A 259 -18.89 0.17 -3.79
CA MET A 259 -20.09 0.95 -3.50
C MET A 259 -21.35 0.15 -3.12
N SER A 260 -21.21 -1.05 -2.56
CA SER A 260 -22.38 -1.91 -2.29
C SER A 260 -23.29 -1.39 -1.18
N ASP A 261 -22.74 -0.67 -0.18
CA ASP A 261 -23.49 -0.14 0.96
C ASP A 261 -22.76 1.06 1.59
N PRO A 262 -22.63 2.20 0.89
CA PRO A 262 -21.89 3.34 1.40
C PRO A 262 -22.52 3.94 2.68
N GLY A 263 -23.81 3.68 2.92
CA GLY A 263 -24.53 4.12 4.12
C GLY A 263 -24.10 3.41 5.40
N ALA A 264 -23.46 2.24 5.30
CA ALA A 264 -22.89 1.51 6.42
C ALA A 264 -21.52 2.05 6.89
N LEU A 265 -20.96 3.05 6.20
CA LEU A 265 -19.67 3.64 6.53
C LEU A 265 -19.82 4.82 7.51
N PRO A 266 -18.81 5.10 8.34
CA PRO A 266 -18.82 6.26 9.25
C PRO A 266 -19.01 7.61 8.55
N ASP A 267 -18.42 7.80 7.37
CA ASP A 267 -18.62 9.00 6.55
C ASP A 267 -19.12 8.65 5.14
N PRO A 268 -20.42 8.36 4.97
CA PRO A 268 -21.00 8.04 3.67
C PRO A 268 -20.83 9.18 2.65
N SER A 269 -20.56 10.40 3.10
CA SER A 269 -20.47 11.56 2.22
C SER A 269 -19.21 11.56 1.36
N GLU A 270 -18.15 10.88 1.81
CA GLU A 270 -16.89 10.63 1.08
C GLU A 270 -17.00 9.48 0.06
N HIS A 271 -18.13 8.77 0.03
CA HIS A 271 -18.38 7.63 -0.87
C HIS A 271 -19.59 7.90 -1.76
N ARG A 272 -19.35 8.44 -2.95
CA ARG A 272 -20.42 8.81 -3.90
C ARG A 272 -20.27 8.19 -5.29
N GLY A 273 -19.22 7.41 -5.50
CA GLY A 273 -18.96 6.62 -6.70
C GLY A 273 -17.83 5.64 -6.46
N THR A 274 -17.64 4.68 -7.38
CA THR A 274 -16.54 3.69 -7.30
C THR A 274 -15.19 4.40 -7.14
N VAL A 275 -15.02 5.54 -7.81
CA VAL A 275 -14.01 6.55 -7.49
C VAL A 275 -14.71 7.81 -6.99
N THR A 276 -14.26 8.35 -5.86
CA THR A 276 -14.71 9.65 -5.35
C THR A 276 -13.56 10.65 -5.31
N VAL A 277 -13.74 11.82 -5.94
CA VAL A 277 -12.77 12.91 -5.97
C VAL A 277 -13.36 14.14 -5.30
N THR A 278 -12.80 14.57 -4.18
CA THR A 278 -13.26 15.75 -3.43
C THR A 278 -12.31 16.94 -3.58
N GLY A 279 -11.11 16.74 -4.12
CA GLY A 279 -10.15 17.84 -4.34
C GLY A 279 -9.01 17.48 -5.28
N GLY A 280 -8.04 18.39 -5.36
CA GLY A 280 -6.84 18.24 -6.20
C GLY A 280 -6.87 19.03 -7.51
N GLY A 281 -5.84 18.86 -8.34
CA GLY A 281 -5.73 19.55 -9.62
C GLY A 281 -4.86 18.83 -10.65
N ASP A 282 -5.13 19.01 -11.93
CA ASP A 282 -4.36 18.34 -13.00
C ASP A 282 -4.39 16.80 -12.84
N LEU A 283 -5.58 16.26 -12.57
CA LEU A 283 -5.82 14.83 -12.40
C LEU A 283 -6.14 14.20 -13.76
N LEU A 284 -5.53 13.06 -14.07
CA LEU A 284 -5.83 12.28 -15.27
C LEU A 284 -6.20 10.85 -14.89
N PHE A 285 -7.35 10.40 -15.39
CA PHE A 285 -7.73 9.01 -15.53
C PHE A 285 -7.55 8.61 -17.00
N ASP A 286 -6.83 7.52 -17.23
CA ASP A 286 -6.36 7.12 -18.55
C ASP A 286 -6.39 5.59 -18.64
N GLY A 287 -7.20 5.03 -19.54
CA GLY A 287 -7.29 3.56 -19.69
C GLY A 287 -8.00 2.84 -18.53
N CYS A 288 -8.70 3.56 -17.65
CA CYS A 288 -9.35 2.94 -16.50
C CYS A 288 -10.58 2.11 -16.91
N MET A 289 -10.70 0.92 -16.32
CA MET A 289 -11.73 -0.08 -16.58
C MET A 289 -12.64 -0.26 -15.37
N PHE A 290 -13.96 -0.24 -15.59
CA PHE A 290 -14.99 -0.43 -14.58
C PHE A 290 -15.86 -1.65 -14.92
N SER A 291 -15.85 -2.65 -14.05
CA SER A 291 -16.61 -3.88 -14.23
C SER A 291 -17.74 -4.02 -13.21
N ASP A 292 -18.85 -4.59 -13.64
CA ASP A 292 -19.94 -5.12 -12.80
C ASP A 292 -20.09 -6.62 -12.96
N GLY A 293 -19.04 -7.27 -13.42
CA GLY A 293 -19.05 -8.67 -13.80
C GLY A 293 -18.98 -8.81 -15.32
N ASP A 294 -18.57 -10.00 -15.73
CA ASP A 294 -18.33 -10.40 -17.11
C ASP A 294 -19.30 -11.52 -17.56
N GLY A 295 -20.35 -11.75 -16.78
CA GLY A 295 -21.29 -12.86 -16.97
C GLY A 295 -20.88 -14.16 -16.28
N SER A 296 -19.61 -14.31 -15.85
CA SER A 296 -19.15 -15.42 -15.00
C SER A 296 -19.23 -15.07 -13.51
N GLN A 297 -19.09 -13.79 -13.18
CA GLN A 297 -19.31 -13.24 -11.85
C GLN A 297 -20.42 -12.19 -11.89
N THR A 298 -21.31 -12.21 -10.90
CA THR A 298 -22.31 -11.16 -10.73
C THR A 298 -21.72 -10.05 -9.87
N GLY A 299 -21.77 -8.81 -10.37
CA GLY A 299 -21.33 -7.65 -9.63
C GLY A 299 -22.27 -7.28 -8.49
N SER A 300 -21.71 -6.67 -7.45
CA SER A 300 -22.44 -6.17 -6.27
C SER A 300 -22.59 -4.65 -6.27
N THR A 301 -22.13 -3.96 -7.32
CA THR A 301 -22.18 -2.51 -7.39
C THR A 301 -23.60 -2.06 -7.80
N PRO A 302 -24.32 -1.30 -6.94
CA PRO A 302 -25.72 -0.97 -7.17
C PRO A 302 -25.94 -0.25 -8.50
N ALA A 303 -27.06 -0.53 -9.15
CA ALA A 303 -27.44 0.12 -10.39
C ALA A 303 -27.46 1.65 -10.23
N GLY A 304 -26.83 2.34 -11.18
CA GLY A 304 -26.76 3.81 -11.16
C GLY A 304 -25.69 4.39 -10.22
N THR A 305 -24.83 3.56 -9.64
CA THR A 305 -23.61 4.05 -8.98
C THR A 305 -22.74 4.78 -10.01
N PRO A 306 -22.25 6.01 -9.70
CA PRO A 306 -21.25 6.67 -10.52
C PRO A 306 -19.94 5.89 -10.52
N GLU A 307 -19.32 5.69 -11.67
CA GLU A 307 -17.96 5.14 -11.74
C GLU A 307 -16.96 6.14 -11.18
N ILE A 308 -17.15 7.41 -11.54
CA ILE A 308 -16.38 8.54 -11.02
C ILE A 308 -17.36 9.62 -10.56
N TYR A 309 -17.30 9.97 -9.27
CA TYR A 309 -18.00 11.10 -8.68
C TYR A 309 -17.03 12.22 -8.33
N LEU A 310 -17.30 13.42 -8.84
CA LEU A 310 -16.47 14.61 -8.67
C LEU A 310 -17.20 15.61 -7.77
N ALA A 311 -16.81 15.68 -6.50
CA ALA A 311 -17.29 16.66 -5.52
C ALA A 311 -16.43 17.94 -5.48
N GLY A 312 -15.23 17.90 -6.06
CA GLY A 312 -14.31 19.03 -6.11
C GLY A 312 -13.15 18.80 -7.08
N GLY A 313 -12.12 19.64 -6.96
CA GLY A 313 -10.92 19.61 -7.79
C GLY A 313 -10.95 20.55 -9.00
N ARG A 314 -9.89 20.53 -9.83
CA ARG A 314 -9.73 21.37 -11.04
C ARG A 314 -8.94 20.67 -12.15
N ARG A 315 -9.25 20.95 -13.42
CA ARG A 315 -8.52 20.39 -14.58
C ARG A 315 -8.41 18.86 -14.51
N ILE A 316 -9.56 18.21 -14.42
CA ILE A 316 -9.70 16.76 -14.38
C ILE A 316 -9.90 16.29 -15.81
N ARG A 317 -9.10 15.31 -16.25
CA ARG A 317 -9.25 14.66 -17.55
C ARG A 317 -9.57 13.19 -17.36
N ILE A 318 -10.54 12.69 -18.11
CA ILE A 318 -10.88 11.27 -18.19
C ILE A 318 -10.82 10.88 -19.66
N ARG A 319 -10.02 9.88 -20.00
CA ARG A 319 -9.92 9.37 -21.38
C ARG A 319 -9.72 7.87 -21.40
N ASP A 320 -9.96 7.27 -22.56
CA ASP A 320 -9.77 5.84 -22.82
C ASP A 320 -10.50 4.98 -21.76
N HIS A 321 -11.66 5.47 -21.31
CA HIS A 321 -12.45 4.87 -20.24
C HIS A 321 -13.23 3.67 -20.78
N GLN A 322 -13.20 2.56 -20.05
CA GLN A 322 -13.95 1.35 -20.41
C GLN A 322 -14.89 0.97 -19.29
N SER A 323 -16.11 0.57 -19.66
CA SER A 323 -17.10 0.07 -18.72
C SER A 323 -17.85 -1.11 -19.30
N SER A 324 -18.11 -2.10 -18.44
CA SER A 324 -19.06 -3.19 -18.71
C SER A 324 -20.53 -2.73 -18.77
N ARG A 325 -20.81 -1.51 -18.27
CA ARG A 325 -22.13 -0.86 -18.28
C ARG A 325 -22.05 0.44 -19.09
N LYS A 326 -23.17 1.15 -19.21
CA LYS A 326 -23.14 2.52 -19.73
C LYS A 326 -22.34 3.41 -18.75
N PRO A 327 -21.24 4.06 -19.19
CA PRO A 327 -20.42 4.86 -18.29
C PRO A 327 -21.21 5.93 -17.57
N ARG A 328 -20.90 6.15 -16.29
CA ARG A 328 -21.59 7.13 -15.44
C ARG A 328 -20.60 8.01 -14.69
N ILE A 329 -20.27 9.13 -15.32
CA ILE A 329 -19.47 10.20 -14.72
C ILE A 329 -20.40 11.26 -14.16
N VAL A 330 -20.25 11.57 -12.87
CA VAL A 330 -21.09 12.54 -12.15
C VAL A 330 -20.23 13.64 -11.58
N ARG A 331 -20.66 14.89 -11.73
CA ARG A 331 -20.12 16.04 -11.00
C ARG A 331 -21.17 16.60 -10.05
N ALA A 332 -20.73 17.04 -8.88
CA ALA A 332 -21.56 17.84 -8.01
C ALA A 332 -21.89 19.19 -8.68
N SER A 333 -23.07 19.73 -8.39
CA SER A 333 -23.50 21.06 -8.86
C SER A 333 -22.52 22.20 -8.52
N SER A 334 -21.77 22.06 -7.41
CA SER A 334 -20.72 22.98 -6.99
C SER A 334 -19.45 22.95 -7.86
N VAL A 335 -19.27 21.92 -8.70
CA VAL A 335 -18.10 21.77 -9.57
C VAL A 335 -18.42 22.34 -10.96
N PRO A 336 -17.71 23.40 -11.42
CA PRO A 336 -17.94 23.99 -12.75
C PRO A 336 -17.75 22.98 -13.88
N ALA A 337 -18.57 23.05 -14.94
CA ALA A 337 -18.46 22.11 -16.06
C ALA A 337 -17.07 22.11 -16.72
N GLY A 338 -16.46 23.29 -16.89
CA GLY A 338 -15.12 23.45 -17.47
C GLY A 338 -13.97 22.89 -16.63
N THR A 339 -14.25 22.39 -15.42
CA THR A 339 -13.27 21.67 -14.60
C THR A 339 -12.91 20.31 -15.19
N ILE A 340 -13.81 19.73 -16.00
CA ILE A 340 -13.73 18.34 -16.45
C ILE A 340 -13.62 18.32 -17.98
N THR A 341 -12.70 17.50 -18.48
CA THR A 341 -12.58 17.18 -19.90
C THR A 341 -12.66 15.68 -20.07
N THR A 342 -13.57 15.20 -20.91
CA THR A 342 -13.75 13.79 -21.21
C THR A 342 -13.61 13.52 -22.69
N ASP A 343 -13.42 12.27 -23.07
CA ASP A 343 -13.57 11.85 -24.47
C ASP A 343 -15.03 12.04 -24.94
N PRO A 344 -15.26 12.19 -26.27
CA PRO A 344 -16.56 12.60 -26.81
C PRO A 344 -17.73 11.64 -26.54
N ASP A 345 -17.43 10.37 -26.29
CA ASP A 345 -18.39 9.30 -26.00
C ASP A 345 -18.79 9.23 -24.52
N LEU A 346 -18.11 9.95 -23.64
CA LEU A 346 -18.41 10.02 -22.21
C LEU A 346 -19.33 11.18 -21.89
N THR A 347 -20.46 10.88 -21.26
CA THR A 347 -21.41 11.90 -20.78
C THR A 347 -21.18 12.21 -19.31
N VAL A 348 -21.01 13.51 -18.99
CA VAL A 348 -20.95 14.00 -17.61
C VAL A 348 -22.32 14.51 -17.18
N THR A 349 -22.86 13.95 -16.10
CA THR A 349 -24.12 14.40 -15.50
C THR A 349 -23.88 15.21 -14.24
N THR A 350 -24.84 16.07 -13.86
CA THR A 350 -24.75 16.93 -12.67
C THR A 350 -25.73 16.47 -11.61
N ARG A 351 -25.31 16.44 -10.34
CA ARG A 351 -26.15 16.08 -9.20
C ARG A 351 -25.99 17.05 -8.03
#